data_AF-A0A9P9FWN7-F1
#
_entry.id   AF-A0A9P9FWN7-F1
#
_cell.length_a   1.000
_cell.length_b   1.000
_cell.length_c   1.000
_cell.angle_alpha   90.00
_cell.angle_beta   90.00
_cell.angle_gamma   90.00
#
_symmetry.space_group_name_H-M   'P 1'
#
loop_
_entity.id
_entity.type
_entity.pdbx_description
1 polymer ?
#
loop_
_entity_poly.entity_id
_entity_poly.type
_entity_poly.pdbx_seq_one_letter_code
_entity_poly.pdbx_strand_id
1 'polypeptide(L)'
;IVHLGRDGIFRYLDADRNIHYAIALRPALIKALLDRGPYDKEEEIVFRGVDGTKVPKEQWYNPLPGILPEPLSKEHRKEGREFIKKNKEKIDKNREASKNYKERLVSIESDHKLE
;
A
#
# COMPACT_ATOMS: atom_id res chain seq x y z
N ILE A 1 -3.09 -7.40 -0.85
CA ILE A 1 -3.84 -6.22 -1.35
C ILE A 1 -3.19 -4.98 -0.78
N VAL A 2 -3.04 -3.92 -1.56
CA VAL A 2 -2.63 -2.62 -1.04
C VAL A 2 -3.88 -1.75 -0.84
N HIS A 3 -3.89 -0.95 0.22
CA HIS A 3 -5.03 -0.08 0.56
C HIS A 3 -4.53 1.26 1.09
N LEU A 4 -4.91 2.36 0.44
CA LEU A 4 -4.77 3.69 1.01
C LEU A 4 -6.03 4.01 1.82
N GLY A 5 -5.90 4.04 3.15
CA GLY A 5 -7.01 4.44 4.01
C GLY A 5 -7.28 5.94 3.91
N ARG A 6 -8.52 6.36 4.20
CA ARG A 6 -8.92 7.78 4.28
C ARG A 6 -8.20 8.56 5.39
N ASP A 7 -7.49 7.85 6.25
CA ASP A 7 -6.56 8.37 7.25
C ASP A 7 -5.17 8.69 6.66
N GLY A 8 -4.92 8.42 5.37
CA GLY A 8 -3.64 8.69 4.72
C GLY A 8 -2.56 7.63 5.00
N ILE A 9 -2.94 6.50 5.61
CA ILE A 9 -2.03 5.38 5.86
C ILE A 9 -2.17 4.35 4.74
N PHE A 10 -1.05 4.02 4.11
CA PHE A 10 -0.97 3.00 3.06
C PHE A 10 -0.61 1.64 3.68
N ARG A 11 -1.48 0.64 3.48
CA ARG A 11 -1.42 -0.65 4.17
C ARG A 11 -1.33 -1.82 3.19
N TYR A 12 -0.58 -2.84 3.61
CA TYR A 12 -0.51 -4.14 2.94
C TYR A 12 -1.35 -5.14 3.74
N LEU A 13 -2.42 -5.60 3.11
CA LEU A 13 -3.43 -6.47 3.69
C LEU A 13 -3.34 -7.87 3.09
N ASP A 14 -3.55 -8.90 3.91
CA ASP A 14 -3.84 -10.25 3.42
C ASP A 14 -5.33 -10.43 3.04
N ALA A 15 -5.70 -11.67 2.72
CA ALA A 15 -7.06 -12.03 2.34
C ALA A 15 -8.09 -11.82 3.46
N ASP A 16 -7.65 -11.89 4.72
CA ASP A 16 -8.48 -11.74 5.91
C ASP A 16 -8.38 -10.32 6.50
N ARG A 17 -7.76 -9.39 5.74
CA ARG A 17 -7.56 -7.96 6.08
C ARG A 17 -6.62 -7.73 7.25
N ASN A 18 -5.79 -8.69 7.63
CA ASN A 18 -4.72 -8.44 8.58
C ASN A 18 -3.66 -7.54 7.94
N ILE A 19 -3.17 -6.57 8.71
CA ILE A 19 -2.18 -5.59 8.26
C ILE A 19 -0.78 -6.15 8.51
N HIS A 20 -0.04 -6.41 7.44
CA HIS A 20 1.34 -6.91 7.50
C HIS A 20 2.38 -5.80 7.54
N TYR A 21 2.06 -4.67 6.88
CA TYR A 21 2.92 -3.51 6.81
C TYR A 21 2.07 -2.26 6.58
N ALA A 22 2.48 -1.14 7.17
CA ALA A 22 1.82 0.14 7.02
C ALA A 22 2.85 1.27 6.97
N ILE A 23 2.55 2.30 6.17
CA ILE A 23 3.35 3.52 6.06
C ILE A 23 2.45 4.74 5.98
N ALA A 24 2.76 5.78 6.76
CA ALA A 24 2.12 7.07 6.64
C ALA A 24 2.57 7.82 5.39
N LEU A 25 1.62 8.27 4.57
CA LEU A 25 1.91 9.11 3.43
C LEU A 25 1.67 10.58 3.76
N ARG A 26 2.62 11.44 3.38
CA ARG A 26 2.43 12.89 3.36
C ARG A 26 1.44 13.26 2.23
N PRO A 27 0.76 14.42 2.30
CA PRO A 27 -0.19 14.85 1.28
C PRO A 27 0.37 14.79 -0.15
N ALA A 28 1.63 15.19 -0.35
CA ALA A 28 2.29 15.13 -1.65
C ALA A 28 2.44 13.69 -2.20
N LEU A 29 2.69 12.70 -1.33
CA LEU A 29 2.81 11.29 -1.73
C LEU A 29 1.44 10.67 -2.02
N ILE A 30 0.40 11.09 -1.28
CA ILE A 30 -0.99 10.70 -1.57
C ILE A 30 -1.36 11.21 -2.96
N LYS A 31 -1.15 12.50 -3.22
CA LYS A 31 -1.40 13.11 -4.54
C LYS A 31 -0.64 12.38 -5.66
N ALA A 32 0.66 12.15 -5.47
CA ALA A 32 1.48 11.43 -6.46
C ALA A 32 1.04 9.97 -6.68
N LEU A 33 0.36 9.34 -5.71
CA LEU A 33 -0.23 8.01 -5.88
C LEU A 33 -1.52 8.10 -6.71
N LEU A 34 -2.42 9.04 -6.39
CA LEU A 34 -3.69 9.26 -7.11
C LEU A 34 -3.44 9.62 -8.58
N ASP A 35 -2.42 10.43 -8.85
CA ASP A 35 -2.04 10.85 -10.21
C ASP A 35 -1.52 9.73 -11.13
N ARG A 36 -1.32 8.52 -10.60
CA ARG A 36 -1.01 7.34 -11.43
C ARG A 36 -2.24 6.77 -12.12
N GLY A 37 -3.43 7.07 -11.62
CA GLY A 37 -4.71 6.70 -12.20
C GLY A 37 -5.34 7.85 -13.00
N PRO A 38 -6.47 7.59 -13.69
CA PRO A 38 -7.32 8.65 -14.21
C PRO A 38 -7.79 9.56 -13.08
N TYR A 39 -7.99 10.84 -13.39
CA TYR A 39 -8.54 11.80 -12.43
C TYR A 39 -9.94 11.38 -11.95
N ASP A 40 -10.12 11.33 -10.63
CA ASP A 40 -11.40 11.10 -9.97
C ASP A 40 -11.66 12.25 -8.97
N LYS A 41 -12.74 12.99 -9.23
CA LYS A 41 -13.16 14.14 -8.40
C LYS A 41 -13.56 13.73 -6.99
N GLU A 42 -14.22 12.57 -6.84
CA GLU A 42 -14.66 12.08 -5.54
C GLU A 42 -13.47 11.62 -4.69
N GLU A 43 -12.47 10.95 -5.30
CA GLU A 43 -11.22 10.65 -4.61
C GLU A 43 -10.46 11.92 -4.20
N GLU A 44 -10.39 12.92 -5.07
CA GLU A 44 -9.73 14.18 -4.73
C GLU A 44 -10.40 14.84 -3.51
N ILE A 45 -11.73 14.86 -3.45
CA ILE A 45 -12.48 15.40 -2.30
C ILE A 45 -12.16 14.61 -1.03
N VAL A 46 -12.16 13.27 -1.10
CA VAL A 46 -11.89 12.40 0.05
C VAL A 46 -10.48 12.61 0.60
N PHE A 47 -9.48 12.76 -0.27
CA PHE A 47 -8.07 12.84 0.15
C PHE A 47 -7.55 14.28 0.31
N ARG A 48 -8.35 15.30 -0.02
CA ARG A 48 -7.96 16.70 0.15
C ARG A 48 -7.66 17.00 1.62
N GLY A 49 -6.42 17.42 1.89
CA GLY A 49 -5.98 17.79 3.24
C GLY A 49 -5.69 16.61 4.17
N VAL A 50 -5.81 15.37 3.69
CA VAL A 50 -5.43 14.17 4.44
C VAL A 50 -3.91 14.11 4.57
N ASP A 51 -3.42 13.89 5.80
CA ASP A 51 -2.00 13.77 6.12
C ASP A 51 -1.77 12.60 7.08
N GLY A 52 -1.32 11.47 6.53
CA GLY A 52 -1.07 10.27 7.31
C GLY A 52 0.05 10.44 8.35
N THR A 53 0.93 11.44 8.20
CA THR A 53 2.04 11.64 9.15
C THR A 53 1.57 12.21 10.50
N LYS A 54 0.32 12.70 10.55
CA LYS A 54 -0.32 13.16 11.78
C LYS A 54 -1.08 12.05 12.51
N VAL A 55 -1.22 10.87 11.90
CA VAL A 55 -1.94 9.74 12.50
C VAL A 55 -1.05 9.01 13.51
N PRO A 56 -1.52 8.80 14.76
CA PRO A 56 -0.77 8.03 15.77
C PRO A 56 -0.38 6.65 15.27
N LYS A 57 0.82 6.20 15.63
CA LYS A 57 1.41 4.96 15.08
C LYS A 57 0.60 3.72 15.43
N GLU A 58 -0.12 3.73 16.55
CA GLU A 58 -1.03 2.68 16.99
C GLU A 58 -2.16 2.46 15.97
N GLN A 59 -2.69 3.54 15.38
CA GLN A 59 -3.77 3.49 14.40
C GLN A 59 -3.31 2.96 13.03
N TRP A 60 -2.00 2.84 12.81
CA TRP A 60 -1.49 2.27 11.55
C TRP A 60 -1.86 0.79 11.44
N TYR A 61 -1.85 0.07 12.57
CA TYR A 61 -2.17 -1.35 12.66
C TYR A 61 -3.52 -1.62 13.34
N ASN A 62 -4.10 -0.62 14.00
CA ASN A 62 -5.44 -0.66 14.59
C ASN A 62 -6.29 0.52 14.07
N PRO A 63 -6.65 0.52 12.77
CA PRO A 63 -7.41 1.62 12.18
C PRO A 63 -8.81 1.74 12.79
N LEU A 64 -9.38 2.94 12.72
CA LEU A 64 -10.77 3.16 13.11
C LEU A 64 -11.74 2.31 12.26
N PRO A 65 -12.89 1.91 12.83
CA PRO A 65 -13.92 1.17 12.08
C PRO A 65 -14.28 1.85 10.76
N GLY A 66 -14.40 1.07 9.69
CA GLY A 66 -14.76 1.56 8.35
C GLY A 66 -13.59 2.08 7.50
N ILE A 67 -12.36 2.13 8.03
CA ILE A 67 -11.17 2.53 7.23
C ILE A 67 -10.70 1.39 6.33
N LEU A 68 -10.73 0.14 6.81
CA LEU A 68 -10.33 -1.02 6.00
C LEU A 68 -11.44 -1.40 5.02
N PRO A 69 -11.08 -1.84 3.80
CA PRO A 69 -12.05 -2.28 2.82
C PRO A 69 -12.71 -3.57 3.31
N GLU A 70 -13.98 -3.75 2.95
CA GLU A 70 -14.69 -4.97 3.28
C GLU A 70 -13.90 -6.21 2.81
N PRO A 71 -13.85 -7.26 3.63
CA PRO A 71 -13.09 -8.43 3.30
C PRO A 71 -13.77 -9.18 2.14
N LEU A 72 -12.97 -9.70 1.19
CA LEU A 72 -13.45 -10.30 -0.07
C LEU A 72 -14.48 -11.43 0.15
N SER A 73 -15.19 -11.86 -0.89
CA SER A 73 -16.05 -13.05 -0.79
C SER A 73 -15.26 -14.29 -0.33
N LYS A 74 -15.95 -15.26 0.31
CA LYS A 74 -15.31 -16.47 0.85
C LYS A 74 -14.54 -17.26 -0.22
N GLU A 75 -15.06 -17.29 -1.44
CA GLU A 75 -14.44 -17.94 -2.61
C GLU A 75 -13.11 -17.28 -2.98
N HIS A 76 -13.12 -15.97 -3.23
CA HIS A 76 -11.89 -15.23 -3.54
C HIS A 76 -10.86 -15.31 -2.41
N ARG A 77 -11.28 -15.36 -1.14
CA ARG A 77 -10.34 -15.60 -0.03
C ARG A 77 -9.75 -17.00 -0.07
N LYS A 78 -10.53 -18.02 -0.43
CA LYS A 78 -10.04 -19.41 -0.57
C LYS A 78 -9.03 -19.51 -1.70
N GLU A 79 -9.33 -18.94 -2.86
CA GLU A 79 -8.41 -18.88 -4.01
C GLU A 79 -7.11 -18.16 -3.65
N GLY A 80 -7.20 -16.99 -3.00
CA GLY A 80 -6.03 -16.26 -2.53
C GLY A 80 -5.16 -17.08 -1.57
N ARG A 81 -5.78 -17.81 -0.63
CA ARG A 81 -5.05 -18.71 0.30
C ARG A 81 -4.40 -19.88 -0.43
N GLU A 82 -5.09 -20.51 -1.37
CA GLU A 82 -4.55 -21.61 -2.17
C GLU A 82 -3.40 -21.14 -3.06
N PHE A 83 -3.51 -19.96 -3.66
CA PHE A 83 -2.43 -19.33 -4.43
C PHE A 83 -1.19 -19.10 -3.58
N ILE A 84 -1.35 -18.49 -2.38
CA ILE A 84 -0.24 -18.27 -1.45
C ILE A 84 0.38 -19.61 -1.03
N LYS A 85 -0.44 -20.60 -0.68
CA LYS A 85 0.03 -21.93 -0.28
C LYS A 85 0.83 -22.62 -1.38
N LYS A 86 0.32 -22.60 -2.62
CA LYS A 86 0.98 -23.19 -3.80
C LYS A 86 2.30 -22.51 -4.14
N ASN A 87 2.41 -21.21 -3.89
CA ASN A 87 3.60 -20.41 -4.23
C ASN A 87 4.51 -20.13 -3.03
N LYS A 88 4.26 -20.76 -1.86
CA LYS A 88 4.91 -20.43 -0.59
C LYS A 88 6.44 -20.39 -0.69
N GLU A 89 7.05 -21.43 -1.24
CA GLU A 89 8.51 -21.51 -1.38
C GLU A 89 9.09 -20.39 -2.25
N LYS A 90 8.40 -20.02 -3.34
CA LYS A 90 8.84 -18.95 -4.23
C LYS A 90 8.73 -17.59 -3.53
N ILE A 91 7.64 -17.38 -2.79
CA ILE A 91 7.43 -16.16 -2.00
C ILE A 91 8.50 -16.05 -0.90
N ASP A 92 8.79 -17.13 -0.18
CA ASP A 92 9.80 -17.16 0.87
C ASP A 92 11.20 -16.90 0.31
N LYS A 93 11.57 -17.53 -0.81
CA LYS A 93 12.84 -17.25 -1.51
C LYS A 93 12.97 -15.80 -1.94
N ASN A 94 11.91 -15.22 -2.53
CA ASN A 94 11.91 -13.81 -2.90
C ASN A 94 12.06 -12.88 -1.69
N ARG A 95 11.41 -13.24 -0.57
CA ARG A 95 11.50 -12.49 0.70
C ARG A 95 12.92 -12.53 1.26
N GLU A 96 13.56 -13.69 1.31
CA GLU A 96 14.95 -13.80 1.77
C GLU A 96 15.91 -13.05 0.84
N ALA A 97 15.72 -13.16 -0.48
CA ALA A 97 16.52 -12.39 -1.45
C ALA A 97 16.36 -10.87 -1.27
N SER A 98 15.16 -10.40 -0.93
CA SER A 98 14.89 -8.97 -0.72
C SER A 98 15.62 -8.40 0.52
N LYS A 99 15.90 -9.21 1.54
CA LYS A 99 16.66 -8.77 2.73
C LYS A 99 18.10 -8.39 2.40
N ASN A 100 18.67 -9.02 1.38
CA ASN A 100 20.02 -8.76 0.88
C ASN A 100 20.03 -7.78 -0.31
N TYR A 101 18.89 -7.17 -0.63
CA TYR A 101 18.80 -6.17 -1.69
C TYR A 101 19.49 -4.88 -1.21
N LYS A 102 20.82 -4.83 -1.34
CA LYS A 102 21.56 -3.57 -1.32
C LYS A 102 20.87 -2.62 -2.29
N GLU A 103 20.50 -1.45 -1.78
CA GLU A 103 19.94 -0.30 -2.50
C GLU A 103 20.38 -0.31 -3.97
N ARG A 104 19.56 -0.86 -4.88
CA ARG A 104 19.60 -0.36 -6.25
C ARG A 104 18.96 1.00 -6.16
N LEU A 105 19.78 2.00 -5.87
CA LEU A 105 19.53 3.38 -6.26
C LEU A 105 19.37 3.35 -7.79
N VAL A 106 18.16 3.03 -8.26
CA VAL A 106 17.78 3.34 -9.62
C VAL A 106 17.61 4.85 -9.61
N SER A 107 18.72 5.57 -9.83
CA SER A 107 18.68 6.98 -10.14
C SER A 107 18.01 7.10 -11.50
N ILE A 108 16.79 7.60 -11.53
CA ILE A 108 16.20 8.11 -12.76
C ILE A 108 16.90 9.45 -13.01
N GLU A 109 18.00 9.43 -13.77
CA GLU A 109 18.52 10.66 -14.35
C GLU A 109 17.54 11.12 -15.42
N SER A 110 17.14 12.40 -15.37
CA SER A 110 16.36 12.99 -16.45
C SER A 110 17.24 13.09 -17.70
N ASP A 111 16.72 12.67 -18.84
CA ASP A 111 17.35 12.89 -20.14
C ASP A 111 17.44 14.38 -20.50
N HIS A 112 16.77 15.27 -19.75
CA HIS A 112 16.95 16.72 -19.84
C HIS A 112 18.00 17.18 -18.84
N LYS A 113 19.25 17.16 -19.29
CA LYS A 113 20.30 17.97 -18.66
C LYS A 113 19.99 19.43 -18.97
N LEU A 114 19.69 20.22 -17.95
CA LEU A 114 19.66 21.69 -18.07
C LEU A 114 21.10 22.13 -18.32
N GLU A 115 21.37 22.63 -19.53
CA GLU A 115 22.59 23.37 -19.87
C GLU A 115 22.67 24.71 -19.12
#